data_AF-A0A3N5QE68-F1
#
_entry.id   AF-A0A3N5QE68-F1
#
_cell.length_a   1.000
_cell.length_b   1.000
_cell.length_c   1.000
_cell.angle_alpha   90.00
_cell.angle_beta   90.00
_cell.angle_gamma   90.00
#
_symmetry.space_group_name_H-M   'P 1'
#
loop_
_entity.id
_entity.type
_entity.pdbx_description
1 polymer ?
#
loop_
_entity_poly.entity_id
_entity_poly.type
_entity_poly.pdbx_seq_one_letter_code
_entity_poly.pdbx_strand_id
1 'polypeptide(L)'
;MKKPFLYAITLVIFSLFIISCSSSNLVNNDDEPKKNENNNVYPKSGIVGEMLEQARQQYVQALSKRENGSASEIVTHYETALRIINNLSYYPGIDQNEAYVELENSIIEDYKAYVDGLTELPVDVSFAALEEWMGKTMPELQLTMGEDEESTPLIIPADVPLEVNSHVEQWVEYF
;
A
#
# COMPACT_ATOMS: atom_id res chain seq x y z
N MET A 1 17.25 -56.26 26.82
CA MET A 1 17.51 -55.07 27.68
C MET A 1 17.44 -53.74 26.91
N LYS A 2 16.49 -53.53 25.97
CA LYS A 2 16.44 -52.31 25.12
C LYS A 2 15.24 -51.38 25.39
N LYS A 3 14.23 -51.86 26.14
CA LYS A 3 13.01 -51.10 26.46
C LYS A 3 13.22 -49.90 27.41
N PRO A 4 14.06 -49.96 28.47
CA PRO A 4 14.20 -48.80 29.36
C PRO A 4 14.97 -47.64 28.70
N PHE A 5 15.86 -47.96 27.74
CA PHE A 5 16.62 -46.97 27.00
C PHE A 5 15.75 -46.18 26.01
N LEU A 6 14.75 -46.85 25.42
CA LEU A 6 13.83 -46.24 24.46
C LEU A 6 12.86 -45.25 25.16
N TYR A 7 12.42 -45.57 26.38
CA TYR A 7 11.62 -44.65 27.20
C TYR A 7 12.40 -43.42 27.67
N ALA A 8 13.70 -43.57 27.97
CA ALA A 8 14.56 -42.46 28.34
C ALA A 8 14.71 -41.44 27.18
N ILE A 9 14.84 -41.93 25.94
CA ILE A 9 14.94 -41.08 24.75
C ILE A 9 13.62 -40.34 24.49
N THR A 10 12.47 -40.99 24.64
CA THR A 10 11.16 -40.33 24.43
C THR A 10 10.88 -39.24 25.46
N LEU A 11 11.37 -39.39 26.71
CA LEU A 11 11.23 -38.38 27.75
C LEU A 11 12.08 -37.13 27.49
N VAL A 12 13.28 -37.29 26.93
CA VAL A 12 14.16 -36.18 26.56
C VAL A 12 13.57 -35.38 25.39
N ILE A 13 12.99 -36.04 24.38
CA ILE A 13 12.40 -35.36 23.22
C ILE A 13 11.13 -34.58 23.61
N PHE A 14 10.32 -35.08 24.55
CA PHE A 14 9.16 -34.35 25.06
C PHE A 14 9.55 -33.09 25.86
N SER A 15 10.72 -33.11 26.52
CA SER A 15 11.21 -31.95 27.27
C SER A 15 11.67 -30.76 26.41
N LEU A 16 11.97 -30.98 25.12
CA LEU A 16 12.35 -29.94 24.18
C LEU A 16 11.15 -29.12 23.67
N PHE A 17 9.91 -29.61 23.83
CA PHE A 17 8.71 -28.90 23.39
C PHE A 17 8.21 -27.82 24.36
N ILE A 18 8.70 -27.78 25.61
CA ILE A 18 8.29 -26.76 26.60
C ILE A 18 9.24 -25.55 26.69
N ILE A 19 10.22 -25.42 25.79
CA ILE A 19 11.15 -24.27 25.74
C ILE A 19 10.78 -23.29 24.60
N SER A 20 9.65 -23.47 23.91
CA SER A 20 9.08 -22.40 23.09
C SER A 20 8.23 -21.46 23.94
N CYS A 21 8.90 -20.67 24.78
CA CYS A 21 8.31 -19.52 25.45
C CYS A 21 8.72 -18.26 24.68
N SER A 22 7.78 -17.71 23.92
CA SER A 22 7.85 -16.37 23.35
C SER A 22 8.10 -15.37 24.48
N SER A 23 9.24 -14.68 24.46
CA SER A 23 9.54 -13.60 25.39
C SER A 23 8.68 -12.38 25.05
N SER A 24 7.50 -12.29 25.67
CA SER A 24 6.81 -11.01 25.82
C SER A 24 7.31 -10.37 27.12
N ASN A 25 8.13 -9.33 27.01
CA ASN A 25 8.47 -8.49 28.15
C ASN A 25 7.19 -7.81 28.65
N LEU A 26 6.60 -8.30 29.74
CA LEU A 26 5.68 -7.51 30.55
C LEU A 26 6.50 -6.47 31.31
N VAL A 27 6.49 -5.24 30.80
CA VAL A 27 6.97 -4.07 31.54
C VAL A 27 5.91 -3.74 32.59
N ASN A 28 6.24 -3.97 33.85
CA ASN A 28 5.45 -3.52 34.99
C ASN A 28 5.80 -2.05 35.22
N ASN A 29 4.95 -1.12 34.76
CA ASN A 29 5.07 0.30 35.06
C ASN A 29 4.09 0.64 36.18
N ASP A 30 4.48 0.38 37.42
CA ASP A 30 3.92 1.06 38.59
C ASP A 30 4.76 2.32 38.86
N ASP A 31 4.71 3.28 37.94
CA ASP A 31 5.19 4.63 38.19
C ASP A 31 4.14 5.61 37.64
N GLU A 32 3.63 6.45 38.55
CA GLU A 32 2.68 7.51 38.22
C GLU A 32 3.16 8.38 37.06
N PRO A 33 2.24 8.89 36.20
CA PRO A 33 2.63 9.65 35.03
C PRO A 33 3.18 11.03 35.44
N LYS A 34 4.52 11.15 35.49
CA LYS A 34 5.17 12.45 35.30
C LYS A 34 4.98 12.85 33.84
N LYS A 35 4.03 13.76 33.63
CA LYS A 35 3.79 14.48 32.37
C LYS A 35 5.09 15.18 31.94
N ASN A 36 5.86 14.54 31.07
CA ASN A 36 6.92 15.20 30.30
C ASN A 36 6.26 15.74 29.03
N GLU A 37 6.16 17.07 28.95
CA GLU A 37 5.43 17.80 27.90
C GLU A 37 6.18 17.90 26.55
N ASN A 38 7.25 17.14 26.32
CA ASN A 38 7.94 17.13 25.04
C ASN A 38 8.45 15.72 24.78
N ASN A 39 7.88 15.06 23.77
CA ASN A 39 8.47 14.06 22.87
C ASN A 39 7.40 13.06 22.40
N ASN A 40 7.07 13.16 21.11
CA ASN A 40 6.17 12.31 20.31
C ASN A 40 4.68 12.34 20.73
N VAL A 41 3.88 13.07 19.95
CA VAL A 41 2.43 13.35 20.16
C VAL A 41 1.55 12.10 20.04
N TYR A 42 2.12 10.94 19.70
CA TYR A 42 1.35 9.71 19.54
C TYR A 42 1.83 8.66 20.55
N PRO A 43 0.99 8.24 21.52
CA PRO A 43 1.37 7.18 22.43
C PRO A 43 1.64 5.91 21.63
N LYS A 44 2.76 5.24 21.93
CA LYS A 44 3.09 3.90 21.41
C LYS A 44 1.98 2.86 21.69
N SER A 45 1.09 3.14 22.65
CA SER A 45 -0.12 2.37 22.89
C SER A 45 -1.33 3.05 22.25
N GLY A 46 -1.94 2.40 21.25
CA GLY A 46 -3.10 2.91 20.54
C GLY A 46 -3.19 2.32 19.13
N ILE A 47 -4.38 2.40 18.52
CA ILE A 47 -4.64 1.77 17.22
C ILE A 47 -3.66 2.23 16.13
N VAL A 48 -3.28 3.51 16.11
CA VAL A 48 -2.30 4.06 15.16
C VAL A 48 -0.92 3.43 15.36
N GLY A 49 -0.45 3.33 16.62
CA GLY A 49 0.84 2.71 16.93
C GLY A 49 0.88 1.23 16.59
N GLU A 50 -0.21 0.50 16.84
CA GLU A 50 -0.35 -0.91 16.47
C GLU A 50 -0.34 -1.10 14.95
N MET A 51 -1.07 -0.27 14.21
CA MET A 51 -1.09 -0.32 12.74
C MET A 51 0.28 0.02 12.16
N LEU A 52 0.99 1.03 12.69
CA LEU A 52 2.35 1.37 12.27
C LEU A 52 3.30 0.18 12.50
N GLU A 53 3.21 -0.48 13.65
CA GLU A 53 4.05 -1.65 13.93
C GLU A 53 3.69 -2.85 13.02
N GLN A 54 2.41 -3.05 12.71
CA GLN A 54 2.00 -4.07 11.74
C GLN A 54 2.54 -3.79 10.33
N ALA A 55 2.44 -2.54 9.87
CA ALA A 55 3.01 -2.11 8.59
C ALA A 55 4.52 -2.34 8.56
N ARG A 56 5.23 -1.96 9.64
CA ARG A 56 6.67 -2.17 9.79
C ARG A 56 7.05 -3.64 9.71
N GLN A 57 6.29 -4.52 10.36
CA GLN A 57 6.54 -5.97 10.31
C GLN A 57 6.41 -6.50 8.88
N GLN A 58 5.36 -6.13 8.15
CA GLN A 58 5.18 -6.54 6.75
C GLN A 58 6.31 -6.02 5.86
N TYR A 59 6.71 -4.78 6.04
CA TYR A 59 7.84 -4.19 5.33
C TYR A 59 9.15 -4.96 5.59
N VAL A 60 9.46 -5.26 6.86
CA VAL A 60 10.63 -6.07 7.21
C VAL A 60 10.57 -7.48 6.61
N GLN A 61 9.38 -8.09 6.53
CA GLN A 61 9.20 -9.38 5.86
C GLN A 61 9.53 -9.27 4.36
N ALA A 62 9.06 -8.21 3.68
CA ALA A 62 9.38 -7.96 2.28
C ALA A 62 10.91 -7.84 2.07
N LEU A 63 11.58 -7.03 2.90
CA LEU A 63 13.04 -6.86 2.85
C LEU A 63 13.79 -8.17 3.07
N SER A 64 13.39 -8.94 4.09
CA SER A 64 14.05 -10.21 4.44
C SER A 64 13.94 -11.27 3.33
N LYS A 65 12.89 -11.19 2.52
CA LYS A 65 12.62 -12.13 1.42
C LYS A 65 13.30 -11.72 0.12
N ARG A 66 13.89 -10.53 0.00
CA ARG A 66 14.50 -10.06 -1.26
C ARG A 66 15.57 -11.00 -1.84
N GLU A 67 16.30 -11.70 -0.99
CA GLU A 67 17.40 -12.58 -1.43
C GLU A 67 16.93 -13.99 -1.81
N ASN A 68 15.91 -14.52 -1.14
CA ASN A 68 15.56 -15.95 -1.20
C ASN A 68 14.07 -16.24 -1.41
N GLY A 69 13.22 -15.21 -1.43
CA GLY A 69 11.78 -15.31 -1.60
C GLY A 69 11.37 -15.17 -3.06
N SER A 70 10.14 -15.60 -3.36
CA SER A 70 9.55 -15.37 -4.67
C SER A 70 9.10 -13.91 -4.84
N ALA A 71 9.04 -13.42 -6.08
CA ALA A 71 8.56 -12.07 -6.37
C ALA A 71 7.13 -11.84 -5.86
N SER A 72 6.26 -12.84 -6.03
CA SER A 72 4.88 -12.81 -5.51
C SER A 72 4.84 -12.60 -3.99
N GLU A 73 5.67 -13.33 -3.22
CA GLU A 73 5.74 -13.14 -1.77
C GLU A 73 6.25 -11.74 -1.38
N ILE A 74 7.31 -11.27 -2.03
CA ILE A 74 7.90 -9.95 -1.73
C ILE A 74 6.89 -8.85 -2.02
N VAL A 75 6.25 -8.86 -3.19
CA VAL A 75 5.20 -7.91 -3.57
C VAL A 75 4.03 -7.97 -2.60
N THR A 76 3.57 -9.17 -2.22
CA THR A 76 2.45 -9.33 -1.28
C THR A 76 2.72 -8.66 0.07
N HIS A 77 3.95 -8.78 0.59
CA HIS A 77 4.34 -8.14 1.85
C HIS A 77 4.42 -6.62 1.71
N TYR A 78 5.01 -6.11 0.63
CA TYR A 78 5.04 -4.67 0.35
C TYR A 78 3.63 -4.08 0.22
N GLU A 79 2.76 -4.70 -0.58
CA GLU A 79 1.36 -4.29 -0.75
C GLU A 79 0.61 -4.27 0.57
N THR A 80 0.82 -5.29 1.40
CA THR A 80 0.16 -5.35 2.70
C THR A 80 0.65 -4.22 3.62
N ALA A 81 1.96 -3.94 3.63
CA ALA A 81 2.53 -2.83 4.39
C ALA A 81 1.95 -1.49 3.92
N LEU A 82 1.99 -1.24 2.60
CA LEU A 82 1.53 0.02 2.01
C LEU A 82 0.02 0.20 2.16
N ARG A 83 -0.78 -0.85 2.08
CA ARG A 83 -2.23 -0.78 2.36
C ARG A 83 -2.51 -0.33 3.78
N ILE A 84 -1.74 -0.78 4.77
CA ILE A 84 -1.89 -0.33 6.16
C ILE A 84 -1.53 1.16 6.27
N ILE A 85 -0.47 1.60 5.59
CA ILE A 85 -0.08 3.02 5.51
C ILE A 85 -1.18 3.86 4.84
N ASN A 86 -1.72 3.44 3.70
CA ASN A 86 -2.84 4.12 3.04
C ASN A 86 -4.07 4.22 3.95
N ASN A 87 -4.36 3.18 4.74
CA ASN A 87 -5.45 3.24 5.72
C ASN A 87 -5.16 4.21 6.87
N LEU A 88 -3.89 4.31 7.29
CA LEU A 88 -3.46 5.29 8.30
C LEU A 88 -3.59 6.72 7.79
N SER A 89 -3.45 6.97 6.48
CA SER A 89 -3.56 8.31 5.88
C SER A 89 -4.91 9.00 6.13
N TYR A 90 -5.96 8.26 6.51
CA TYR A 90 -7.28 8.81 6.86
C TYR A 90 -7.40 9.28 8.31
N TYR A 91 -6.42 8.98 9.17
CA TYR A 91 -6.46 9.40 10.57
C TYR A 91 -6.12 10.89 10.71
N PRO A 92 -6.90 11.67 11.49
CA PRO A 92 -6.60 13.09 11.70
C PRO A 92 -5.20 13.31 12.30
N GLY A 93 -4.41 14.19 11.67
CA GLY A 93 -3.08 14.57 12.13
C GLY A 93 -1.96 13.55 11.88
N ILE A 94 -2.25 12.46 11.17
CA ILE A 94 -1.26 11.40 10.89
C ILE A 94 -0.04 11.91 10.11
N ASP A 95 -0.24 12.93 9.27
CA ASP A 95 0.78 13.65 8.51
C ASP A 95 1.80 14.39 9.41
N GLN A 96 1.45 14.66 10.67
CA GLN A 96 2.37 15.22 11.67
C GLN A 96 3.10 14.14 12.49
N ASN A 97 2.79 12.86 12.27
CA ASN A 97 3.48 11.75 12.91
C ASN A 97 4.75 11.41 12.11
N GLU A 98 5.90 11.78 12.65
CA GLU A 98 7.21 11.53 12.03
C GLU A 98 7.44 10.05 11.69
N ALA A 99 7.04 9.14 12.60
CA ALA A 99 7.21 7.70 12.38
C ALA A 99 6.33 7.17 11.23
N TYR A 100 5.14 7.75 11.04
CA TYR A 100 4.30 7.44 9.89
C TYR A 100 4.95 7.92 8.59
N VAL A 101 5.38 9.19 8.55
CA VAL A 101 5.97 9.80 7.35
C VAL A 101 7.27 9.08 6.94
N GLU A 102 8.13 8.75 7.91
CA GLU A 102 9.36 8.00 7.66
C GLU A 102 9.08 6.59 7.12
N LEU A 103 8.14 5.88 7.75
CA LEU A 103 7.80 4.52 7.35
C LEU A 103 7.11 4.48 5.98
N GLU A 104 6.19 5.41 5.72
CA GLU A 104 5.54 5.57 4.41
C GLU A 104 6.59 5.73 3.31
N ASN A 105 7.44 6.76 3.43
CA ASN A 105 8.47 7.05 2.42
C ASN A 105 9.41 5.86 2.19
N SER A 106 9.86 5.21 3.28
CA SER A 106 10.75 4.05 3.19
C SER A 106 10.10 2.89 2.43
N ILE A 107 8.85 2.56 2.75
CA ILE A 107 8.11 1.48 2.07
C ILE A 107 7.97 1.79 0.58
N ILE A 108 7.59 3.02 0.23
CA ILE A 108 7.31 3.39 -1.17
C ILE A 108 8.57 3.41 -2.01
N GLU A 109 9.66 4.00 -1.50
CA GLU A 109 10.94 4.07 -2.20
C GLU A 109 11.44 2.65 -2.52
N ASP A 110 11.51 1.79 -1.50
CA ASP A 110 12.00 0.43 -1.67
C ASP A 110 11.06 -0.44 -2.51
N TYR A 111 9.75 -0.25 -2.38
CA TYR A 111 8.78 -1.02 -3.16
C TYR A 111 8.83 -0.63 -4.64
N LYS A 112 8.87 0.67 -4.97
CA LYS A 112 9.05 1.12 -6.35
C LYS A 112 10.36 0.63 -6.95
N ALA A 113 11.47 0.79 -6.22
CA ALA A 113 12.77 0.32 -6.67
C ALA A 113 12.77 -1.20 -6.91
N TYR A 114 12.03 -1.96 -6.09
CA TYR A 114 11.85 -3.39 -6.29
C TYR A 114 11.04 -3.69 -7.55
N VAL A 115 9.87 -3.06 -7.74
CA VAL A 115 8.99 -3.26 -8.90
C VAL A 115 9.66 -2.86 -10.20
N ASP A 116 10.34 -1.71 -10.23
CA ASP A 116 11.09 -1.23 -11.40
C ASP A 116 12.26 -2.16 -11.77
N GLY A 117 12.78 -2.90 -10.78
CA GLY A 117 13.83 -3.90 -10.98
C GLY A 117 13.33 -5.26 -11.47
N LEU A 118 12.01 -5.51 -11.49
CA LEU A 118 11.45 -6.76 -11.97
C LEU A 118 11.50 -6.82 -13.50
N THR A 119 11.95 -7.96 -14.03
CA THR A 119 11.89 -8.22 -15.48
C THR A 119 10.47 -8.49 -15.95
N GLU A 120 9.66 -9.12 -15.09
CA GLU A 120 8.25 -9.43 -15.31
C GLU A 120 7.47 -9.26 -14.01
N LEU A 121 6.23 -8.77 -14.12
CA LEU A 121 5.37 -8.61 -12.96
C LEU A 121 4.70 -9.94 -12.61
N PRO A 122 4.69 -10.34 -11.32
CA PRO A 122 3.95 -11.51 -10.86
C PRO A 122 2.44 -11.35 -11.16
N VAL A 123 1.85 -12.37 -11.78
CA VAL A 123 0.45 -12.39 -12.26
C VAL A 123 -0.57 -12.69 -11.16
N ASP A 124 -0.12 -13.20 -10.02
CA ASP A 124 -0.95 -13.67 -8.91
C ASP A 124 -1.06 -12.65 -7.76
N VAL A 125 -0.51 -11.45 -7.92
CA VAL A 125 -0.51 -10.41 -6.88
C VAL A 125 -1.17 -9.12 -7.36
N SER A 126 -1.70 -8.38 -6.39
CA SER A 126 -2.28 -7.06 -6.58
C SER A 126 -1.20 -5.99 -6.51
N PHE A 127 -1.36 -4.89 -7.26
CA PHE A 127 -0.55 -3.66 -7.11
C PHE A 127 -1.40 -2.45 -6.65
N ALA A 128 -2.63 -2.72 -6.22
CA ALA A 128 -3.64 -1.69 -5.96
C ALA A 128 -3.23 -0.68 -4.89
N ALA A 129 -2.48 -1.09 -3.84
CA ALA A 129 -2.08 -0.16 -2.80
C ALA A 129 -1.04 0.86 -3.33
N LEU A 130 -0.11 0.39 -4.18
CA LEU A 130 0.85 1.24 -4.85
C LEU A 130 0.17 2.18 -5.85
N GLU A 131 -0.74 1.65 -6.66
CA GLU A 131 -1.53 2.45 -7.61
C GLU A 131 -2.35 3.53 -6.92
N GLU A 132 -3.03 3.20 -5.82
CA GLU A 132 -3.79 4.15 -5.01
C GLU A 132 -2.89 5.29 -4.52
N TRP A 133 -1.71 4.94 -3.99
CA TRP A 133 -0.76 5.94 -3.51
C TRP A 133 -0.24 6.84 -4.65
N MET A 134 0.06 6.26 -5.82
CA MET A 134 0.48 7.04 -6.99
C MET A 134 -0.62 8.00 -7.45
N GLY A 135 -1.88 7.56 -7.45
CA GLY A 135 -3.02 8.39 -7.77
C GLY A 135 -3.22 9.56 -6.82
N LYS A 136 -2.95 9.38 -5.52
CA LYS A 136 -3.03 10.46 -4.51
C LYS A 136 -1.92 11.52 -4.65
N THR A 137 -0.77 11.14 -5.19
CA THR A 137 0.43 12.00 -5.25
C THR A 137 0.64 12.67 -6.59
N MET A 138 -0.01 12.18 -7.65
CA MET A 138 -0.08 12.90 -8.91
C MET A 138 -1.01 14.12 -8.74
N PRO A 139 -0.56 15.33 -9.09
CA PRO A 139 -1.49 16.43 -9.31
C PRO A 139 -2.53 15.94 -10.32
N GLU A 140 -3.82 16.10 -10.01
CA GLU A 140 -4.83 16.03 -11.06
C GLU A 140 -4.36 17.00 -12.14
N LEU A 141 -3.99 16.46 -13.31
CA LEU A 141 -3.74 17.28 -14.48
C LEU A 141 -5.03 18.04 -14.70
N GLN A 142 -5.08 19.28 -14.21
CA GLN A 142 -6.00 20.27 -14.69
C GLN A 142 -5.65 20.39 -16.16
N LEU A 143 -6.34 19.63 -17.00
CA LEU A 143 -6.57 20.00 -18.36
C LEU A 143 -7.33 21.31 -18.25
N THR A 144 -6.60 22.41 -18.05
CA THR A 144 -7.05 23.70 -18.48
C THR A 144 -7.23 23.50 -19.98
N MET A 145 -8.44 23.15 -20.40
CA MET A 145 -8.91 23.60 -21.70
C MET A 145 -8.70 25.11 -21.60
N GLY A 146 -7.58 25.57 -22.15
CA GLY A 146 -7.36 26.99 -22.32
C GLY A 146 -8.59 27.49 -23.04
N GLU A 147 -9.41 28.24 -22.34
CA GLU A 147 -10.14 29.31 -22.99
C GLU A 147 -9.07 30.10 -23.76
N ASP A 148 -9.26 30.21 -25.08
CA ASP A 148 -8.39 30.86 -26.07
C ASP A 148 -7.52 29.97 -26.97
N GLU A 149 -8.09 28.91 -27.56
CA GLU A 149 -7.92 28.74 -29.02
C GLU A 149 -9.28 28.36 -29.61
N GLU A 150 -9.90 29.30 -30.33
CA GLU A 150 -11.03 29.01 -31.21
C GLU A 150 -10.58 27.96 -32.25
N SER A 151 -10.82 26.69 -31.94
CA SER A 151 -10.86 25.63 -32.94
C SER A 151 -12.03 25.94 -33.86
N THR A 152 -11.78 26.77 -34.88
CA THR A 152 -12.69 26.86 -36.01
C THR A 152 -12.84 25.44 -36.55
N PRO A 153 -14.06 24.89 -36.62
CA PRO A 153 -14.24 23.56 -37.17
C PRO A 153 -13.69 23.61 -38.59
N LEU A 154 -12.69 22.78 -38.87
CA LEU A 154 -12.24 22.56 -40.24
C LEU A 154 -13.37 21.84 -40.97
N ILE A 155 -14.27 22.63 -41.58
CA ILE A 155 -15.32 22.12 -42.45
C ILE A 155 -14.60 21.59 -43.69
N ILE A 156 -14.43 20.27 -43.76
CA ILE A 156 -13.95 19.61 -44.96
C ILE A 156 -15.17 19.49 -45.90
N PRO A 157 -15.24 20.26 -47.00
CA PRO A 157 -16.35 20.13 -47.94
C PRO A 157 -16.26 18.74 -48.58
N ALA A 158 -17.17 17.86 -48.18
CA ALA A 158 -17.37 16.59 -48.84
C ALA A 158 -18.43 16.79 -49.93
N ASP A 159 -18.13 16.44 -51.18
CA ASP A 159 -19.08 16.45 -52.32
C ASP A 159 -20.10 15.30 -52.24
N VAL A 160 -20.43 14.84 -51.04
CA VAL A 160 -21.40 13.77 -50.85
C VAL A 160 -22.79 14.41 -50.94
N PRO A 161 -23.60 14.05 -51.96
CA PRO A 161 -24.97 14.54 -52.02
C PRO A 161 -25.71 14.06 -50.78
N LEU A 162 -26.24 15.02 -50.00
CA LEU A 162 -27.08 14.70 -48.85
C LEU A 162 -28.38 14.11 -49.37
N GLU A 163 -28.71 12.89 -48.91
CA GLU A 163 -30.03 12.32 -49.14
C GLU A 163 -31.06 13.15 -48.39
N VAL A 164 -32.04 13.70 -49.12
CA VAL A 164 -33.15 14.42 -48.51
C VAL A 164 -34.01 13.41 -47.77
N ASN A 165 -34.00 13.47 -46.45
CA ASN A 165 -34.93 12.75 -45.59
C ASN A 165 -36.06 13.69 -45.14
N SER A 166 -37.12 13.12 -44.55
CA SER A 166 -38.29 13.87 -44.08
C SER A 166 -37.96 15.02 -43.11
N HIS A 167 -36.83 14.94 -42.40
CA HIS A 167 -36.39 16.01 -41.49
C HIS A 167 -35.73 17.17 -42.25
N VAL A 168 -34.99 16.88 -43.32
CA VAL A 168 -34.37 17.90 -44.19
C VAL A 168 -35.42 18.60 -45.04
N GLU A 169 -36.43 17.84 -45.50
CA GLU A 169 -37.53 18.33 -46.35
C GLU A 169 -38.29 19.50 -45.70
N GLN A 170 -38.53 19.43 -44.39
CA GLN A 170 -39.19 20.50 -43.61
C GLN A 170 -38.43 21.84 -43.65
N TRP A 171 -37.11 21.80 -43.79
CA TRP A 171 -36.28 23.01 -43.85
C TRP A 171 -36.08 23.53 -45.27
N VAL A 172 -36.19 22.65 -46.27
CA VAL A 172 -36.13 23.04 -47.68
C VAL A 172 -37.42 23.74 -48.11
N GLU A 173 -38.60 23.26 -47.68
CA GLU A 173 -39.89 23.91 -47.99
C GLU A 173 -40.01 25.34 -47.42
N TYR A 174 -39.16 25.70 -46.46
CA TYR A 174 -39.18 27.03 -45.84
C TYR A 174 -38.49 28.12 -46.69
N PHE A 175 -37.66 27.76 -47.68
CA PHE A 175 -36.93 28.68 -48.56
C PHE A 175 -37.44 28.65 -50.00
#